data_AF-A0A9E3SKP5-F1
#
_entry.id   AF-A0A9E3SKP5-F1
#
_cell.length_a   1.000
_cell.length_b   1.000
_cell.length_c   1.000
_cell.angle_alpha   90.00
_cell.angle_beta   90.00
_cell.angle_gamma   90.00
#
_symmetry.space_group_name_H-M   'P 1'
#
loop_
_entity.id
_entity.type
_entity.pdbx_description
1 polymer ?
#
loop_
_entity_poly.entity_id
_entity_poly.type
_entity_poly.pdbx_seq_one_letter_code
_entity_poly.pdbx_strand_id
1 'polypeptide(L)'
;MGHRSGGAVQLAGRTFGELSDGERQKILIARALAQEPDLMLLDEPTAYLDLPRRAEMLALLRDLAHGTGRAILLSIHDLDLALRSADRIWLLANDGTMHVGAPEDLVLSGAFADVFRSAGVEFDAHTGSFALHHETGGVVSVAGDGLALVWTRRALERAGFVVASNGTVSLAKVTVSDGRWQIARAGTVTTVDSLHDVVTALKDRLAPEQTP
;
A
#
# COMPACT_ATOMS: atom_id res chain seq x y z
N MET A 1 -12.06 25.44 22.20
CA MET A 1 -12.70 24.12 21.94
C MET A 1 -11.55 23.11 21.91
N GLY A 2 -11.63 22.03 22.68
CA GLY A 2 -10.49 21.43 23.38
C GLY A 2 -9.39 20.80 22.52
N HIS A 3 -8.17 21.32 22.67
CA HIS A 3 -6.95 20.65 22.18
C HIS A 3 -6.76 19.33 22.93
N ARG A 4 -6.63 18.24 22.19
CA ARG A 4 -6.25 16.92 22.68
C ARG A 4 -4.76 16.93 23.07
N SER A 5 -4.41 17.59 24.16
CA SER A 5 -3.05 17.74 24.69
C SER A 5 -2.51 16.48 25.39
N GLY A 6 -3.08 15.30 25.12
CA GLY A 6 -2.96 14.14 26.02
C GLY A 6 -1.66 13.34 25.95
N GLY A 7 -0.87 13.48 24.87
CA GLY A 7 0.30 12.62 24.63
C GLY A 7 1.59 13.12 25.30
N ALA A 8 1.97 14.38 25.06
CA ALA A 8 3.25 14.91 25.52
C ALA A 8 3.31 15.15 27.04
N VAL A 9 2.18 15.48 27.67
CA VAL A 9 2.11 15.74 29.12
C VAL A 9 2.48 14.49 29.93
N GLN A 10 2.12 13.30 29.46
CA GLN A 10 2.47 12.03 30.11
C GLN A 10 3.97 11.70 30.04
N LEU A 11 4.71 12.39 29.18
CA LEU A 11 6.14 12.19 28.97
C LEU A 11 7.02 13.25 29.66
N ALA A 12 6.41 14.25 30.29
CA ALA A 12 7.10 15.43 30.83
C ALA A 12 8.14 15.11 31.93
N GLY A 13 8.02 13.96 32.61
CA GLY A 13 8.94 13.52 33.67
C GLY A 13 10.01 12.51 33.23
N ARG A 14 10.05 12.11 31.95
CA ARG A 14 10.98 11.09 31.44
C ARG A 14 12.17 11.73 30.74
N THR A 15 13.35 11.14 30.88
CA THR A 15 14.54 11.60 30.16
C THR A 15 14.39 11.25 28.68
N PHE A 16 14.79 12.13 27.75
CA PHE A 16 14.65 11.91 26.30
C PHE A 16 15.23 10.57 25.81
N GLY A 17 16.33 10.12 26.45
CA GLY A 17 16.96 8.83 26.18
C GLY A 17 16.10 7.61 26.55
N GLU A 18 15.12 7.75 27.44
CA GLU A 18 14.27 6.65 27.93
C GLU A 18 12.99 6.48 27.10
N LEU A 19 12.74 7.37 26.16
CA LEU A 19 11.56 7.37 25.30
C LEU A 19 11.73 6.38 24.13
N SER A 20 10.64 5.73 23.74
CA SER A 20 10.57 5.02 22.45
C SER A 20 10.69 6.00 21.29
N ASP A 21 11.11 5.53 20.12
CA ASP A 21 11.32 6.41 18.95
C ASP A 21 10.03 7.15 18.55
N GLY A 22 8.87 6.49 18.66
CA GLY A 22 7.58 7.15 18.42
C GLY A 22 7.22 8.21 19.46
N GLU A 23 7.58 8.02 20.73
CA GLU A 23 7.41 9.05 21.78
C GLU A 23 8.35 10.23 21.54
N ARG A 24 9.62 9.97 21.17
CA ARG A 24 10.59 11.01 20.80
C ARG A 24 10.07 11.83 19.63
N GLN A 25 9.52 11.19 18.60
CA GLN A 25 8.98 11.87 17.44
C GLN A 25 7.79 12.76 17.78
N LYS A 26 6.86 12.30 18.63
CA LYS A 26 5.75 13.13 19.15
C LYS A 26 6.27 14.36 19.90
N ILE A 27 7.33 14.23 20.70
CA ILE A 27 7.94 15.37 21.40
C ILE A 27 8.63 16.33 20.43
N LEU A 28 9.36 15.82 19.42
CA LEU A 28 10.02 16.66 18.42
C LEU A 28 9.02 17.47 17.61
N ILE A 29 7.90 16.86 17.21
CA ILE A 29 6.80 17.55 16.53
C ILE A 29 6.18 18.59 17.46
N ALA A 30 5.83 18.23 18.71
CA ALA A 30 5.30 19.17 19.68
C ALA A 30 6.23 20.38 19.93
N ARG A 31 7.54 20.14 19.98
CA ARG A 31 8.57 21.18 20.10
C ARG A 31 8.58 22.11 18.90
N ALA A 32 8.51 21.56 17.68
CA ALA A 32 8.44 22.37 16.46
C ALA A 32 7.15 23.21 16.43
N LEU A 33 6.02 22.63 16.81
CA LEU A 33 4.73 23.33 16.89
C LEU A 33 4.69 24.45 17.93
N ALA A 34 5.39 24.28 19.05
CA ALA A 34 5.50 25.30 20.09
C ALA A 34 6.22 26.57 19.63
N GLN A 35 6.93 26.53 18.49
CA GLN A 35 7.51 27.73 17.85
C GLN A 35 6.52 28.49 16.96
N GLU A 36 5.29 27.98 16.84
CA GLU A 36 4.23 28.57 16.02
C GLU A 36 4.62 28.83 14.54
N PRO A 37 5.37 27.94 13.86
CA PRO A 37 5.92 28.23 12.54
C PRO A 37 4.84 28.38 11.47
N ASP A 38 5.03 29.25 10.49
CA ASP A 38 4.15 29.34 9.31
C ASP A 38 4.33 28.13 8.37
N LEU A 39 5.54 27.56 8.34
CA LEU A 39 5.92 26.40 7.54
C LEU A 39 6.72 25.40 8.37
N MET A 40 6.29 24.14 8.37
CA MET A 40 6.99 23.03 8.98
C MET A 40 7.54 22.09 7.90
N LEU A 41 8.84 21.79 7.98
CA LEU A 41 9.52 20.82 7.12
C LEU A 41 9.82 19.56 7.93
N LEU A 42 9.33 18.40 7.47
CA LEU A 42 9.47 17.13 8.18
C LEU A 42 10.08 16.07 7.28
N ASP A 43 11.27 15.61 7.67
CA ASP A 43 11.89 14.49 6.99
C ASP A 43 11.47 13.17 7.66
N GLU A 44 10.74 12.33 6.94
CA GLU A 44 10.22 11.03 7.39
C GLU A 44 9.60 11.03 8.81
N PRO A 45 8.57 11.86 9.08
CA PRO A 45 7.97 12.00 10.42
C PRO A 45 7.21 10.76 10.90
N THR A 46 7.19 9.70 10.10
CA THR A 46 6.55 8.42 10.39
C THR A 46 7.56 7.27 10.51
N ALA A 47 8.85 7.56 10.44
CA ALA A 47 9.91 6.56 10.65
C ALA A 47 9.73 5.87 12.01
N TYR A 48 10.04 4.58 12.09
CA TYR A 48 9.94 3.77 13.33
C TYR A 48 8.53 3.60 13.92
N LEU A 49 7.48 4.14 13.28
CA LEU A 49 6.09 3.92 13.68
C LEU A 49 5.49 2.69 12.98
N ASP A 50 4.61 1.97 13.68
CA ASP A 50 3.73 0.95 13.10
C ASP A 50 2.61 1.60 12.25
N LEU A 51 1.99 0.82 11.35
CA LEU A 51 1.00 1.35 10.41
C LEU A 51 -0.12 2.18 11.07
N PRO A 52 -0.74 1.74 12.20
CA PRO A 52 -1.74 2.55 12.89
C PRO A 52 -1.20 3.90 13.38
N ARG A 53 0.00 3.92 13.97
CA ARG A 53 0.63 5.16 14.48
C ARG A 53 1.06 6.10 13.35
N ARG A 54 1.47 5.57 12.20
CA ARG A 54 1.75 6.40 11.00
C ARG A 54 0.50 7.15 10.56
N ALA A 55 -0.62 6.43 10.45
CA ALA A 55 -1.90 7.03 10.08
C ALA A 55 -2.37 8.07 11.12
N GLU A 56 -2.25 7.78 12.42
CA GLU A 56 -2.54 8.74 13.50
C GLU A 56 -1.71 10.02 13.36
N MET A 57 -0.40 9.87 13.11
CA MET A 57 0.52 11.00 12.96
C MET A 57 0.16 11.88 11.77
N LEU A 58 -0.06 11.29 10.59
CA LEU A 58 -0.41 12.05 9.38
C LEU A 58 -1.77 12.75 9.52
N ALA A 59 -2.75 12.10 10.13
CA ALA A 59 -4.04 12.73 10.42
C ALA A 59 -3.87 13.93 11.36
N LEU A 60 -3.06 13.80 12.42
CA LEU A 60 -2.78 14.90 13.34
C LEU A 60 -2.08 16.07 12.66
N LEU A 61 -1.09 15.80 11.80
CA LEU A 61 -0.38 16.85 11.04
C LEU A 61 -1.33 17.58 10.09
N ARG A 62 -2.20 16.84 9.39
CA ARG A 62 -3.21 17.40 8.50
C ARG A 62 -4.20 18.30 9.25
N ASP A 63 -4.78 17.79 10.33
CA ASP A 63 -5.72 18.54 11.17
C ASP A 63 -5.07 19.81 11.72
N LEU A 64 -3.79 19.75 12.06
CA LEU A 64 -3.04 20.91 12.53
C LEU A 64 -2.80 21.94 11.43
N ALA A 65 -2.38 21.51 10.25
CA ALA A 65 -2.18 22.40 9.09
C ALA A 65 -3.47 23.16 8.79
N HIS A 66 -4.60 22.44 8.68
CA HIS A 66 -5.90 23.02 8.37
C HIS A 66 -6.48 23.85 9.51
N GLY A 67 -6.36 23.37 10.75
CA GLY A 67 -6.92 24.05 11.92
C GLY A 67 -6.17 25.31 12.32
N THR A 68 -4.90 25.45 11.90
CA THR A 68 -4.08 26.62 12.24
C THR A 68 -3.67 27.48 11.04
N GLY A 69 -4.06 27.10 9.82
CA GLY A 69 -3.70 27.81 8.59
C GLY A 69 -2.21 27.73 8.25
N ARG A 70 -1.50 26.72 8.78
CA ARG A 70 -0.06 26.52 8.60
C ARG A 70 0.23 25.58 7.45
N ALA A 71 1.39 25.76 6.82
CA ALA A 71 1.88 24.84 5.79
C ALA A 71 2.75 23.74 6.43
N ILE A 72 2.55 22.49 6.01
CA ILE A 72 3.41 21.37 6.39
C ILE A 72 3.87 20.67 5.11
N LEU A 73 5.18 20.59 4.92
CA LEU A 73 5.81 19.80 3.87
C LEU A 73 6.52 18.63 4.53
N LEU A 74 6.22 17.42 4.09
CA LEU A 74 6.79 16.20 4.65
C LEU A 74 7.22 15.22 3.57
N SER A 75 8.34 14.52 3.79
CA SER A 75 8.77 13.38 2.97
C SER A 75 8.22 12.08 3.57
N ILE A 76 7.62 11.22 2.73
CA ILE A 76 7.18 9.87 3.11
C ILE A 76 7.40 8.91 1.95
N HIS A 77 7.66 7.65 2.31
CA HIS A 77 7.85 6.54 1.37
C HIS A 77 6.59 5.68 1.21
N ASP A 78 5.59 5.91 2.06
CA ASP A 78 4.32 5.20 2.04
C ASP A 78 3.33 5.98 1.16
N LEU A 79 3.33 5.64 -0.12
CA LEU A 79 2.50 6.31 -1.15
C LEU A 79 1.00 6.14 -0.86
N ASP A 80 0.64 5.00 -0.30
CA ASP A 80 -0.72 4.65 0.09
C ASP A 80 -1.26 5.64 1.15
N LEU A 81 -0.44 5.94 2.16
CA LEU A 81 -0.75 6.97 3.15
C LEU A 81 -0.67 8.37 2.54
N ALA A 82 0.26 8.64 1.63
CA ALA A 82 0.37 9.93 0.94
C ALA A 82 -0.91 10.28 0.18
N LEU A 83 -1.38 9.35 -0.64
CA LEU A 83 -2.60 9.49 -1.45
C LEU A 83 -3.84 9.77 -0.59
N ARG A 84 -3.90 9.24 0.64
CA ARG A 84 -5.05 9.41 1.54
C ARG A 84 -5.00 10.66 2.42
N SER A 85 -3.83 11.26 2.61
CA SER A 85 -3.62 12.30 3.63
C SER A 85 -3.13 13.64 3.09
N ALA A 86 -2.43 13.65 1.96
CA ALA A 86 -1.84 14.86 1.41
C ALA A 86 -2.87 15.70 0.62
N ASP A 87 -2.82 17.02 0.79
CA ASP A 87 -3.57 17.94 -0.07
C ASP A 87 -2.91 18.08 -1.46
N ARG A 88 -1.57 17.98 -1.50
CA ARG A 88 -0.75 18.01 -2.72
C ARG A 88 0.44 17.06 -2.56
N ILE A 89 0.81 16.39 -3.64
CA ILE A 89 1.98 15.51 -3.70
C ILE A 89 3.00 16.06 -4.69
N TRP A 90 4.28 15.95 -4.34
CA TRP A 90 5.41 16.26 -5.20
C TRP A 90 6.10 14.93 -5.52
N LEU A 91 5.97 14.46 -6.77
CA LEU A 91 6.60 13.24 -7.25
C LEU A 91 7.86 13.61 -8.03
N LEU A 92 9.01 13.11 -7.57
CA LEU A 92 10.28 13.28 -8.25
C LEU A 92 10.61 12.01 -9.05
N ALA A 93 10.66 12.13 -10.37
CA ALA A 93 11.06 11.07 -11.28
C ALA A 93 12.59 10.89 -11.32
N ASN A 94 13.05 9.72 -11.75
CA ASN A 94 14.48 9.40 -11.87
C ASN A 94 15.24 10.29 -12.87
N ASP A 95 14.54 10.89 -13.84
CA ASP A 95 15.12 11.83 -14.80
C ASP A 95 15.16 13.29 -14.27
N GLY A 96 14.73 13.50 -13.02
CA GLY A 96 14.67 14.81 -12.38
C GLY A 96 13.36 15.58 -12.62
N THR A 97 12.41 15.01 -13.37
CA THR A 97 11.10 15.62 -13.58
C THR A 97 10.30 15.65 -12.28
N MET A 98 9.72 16.80 -11.95
CA MET A 98 8.85 16.96 -10.78
C MET A 98 7.40 17.10 -11.22
N HIS A 99 6.54 16.17 -10.79
CA HIS A 99 5.09 16.26 -10.96
C HIS A 99 4.46 16.75 -9.67
N VAL A 100 3.61 17.79 -9.76
CA VAL A 100 2.98 18.39 -8.59
C VAL A 100 1.48 18.54 -8.84
N GLY A 101 0.66 18.02 -7.94
CA GLY A 101 -0.79 18.10 -8.05
C GLY A 101 -1.50 17.54 -6.82
N ALA A 102 -2.83 17.60 -6.84
CA ALA A 102 -3.62 16.80 -5.91
C ALA A 102 -3.36 15.29 -6.19
N PRO A 103 -3.52 14.42 -5.18
CA PRO A 103 -3.38 12.98 -5.37
C PRO A 103 -4.16 12.44 -6.58
N GLU A 104 -5.42 12.85 -6.71
CA GLU A 104 -6.33 12.40 -7.76
C GLU A 104 -5.87 12.85 -9.15
N ASP A 105 -5.42 14.10 -9.28
CA ASP A 105 -4.92 14.63 -10.56
C ASP A 105 -3.67 13.86 -11.02
N LEU A 106 -2.76 13.57 -10.10
CA LEU A 106 -1.53 12.83 -10.39
C LEU A 106 -1.82 11.37 -10.80
N VAL A 107 -2.81 10.74 -10.16
CA VAL A 107 -3.29 9.41 -10.55
C VAL A 107 -3.89 9.42 -11.95
N LEU A 108 -4.79 10.37 -12.23
CA LEU A 108 -5.48 10.49 -13.53
C LEU A 108 -4.54 10.87 -14.67
N SER A 109 -3.49 11.65 -14.39
CA SER A 109 -2.49 12.04 -15.38
C SER A 109 -1.53 10.92 -15.80
N GLY A 110 -1.50 9.80 -15.06
CA GLY A 110 -0.53 8.72 -15.26
C GLY A 110 0.84 8.98 -14.64
N ALA A 111 1.07 10.11 -13.96
CA ALA A 111 2.35 10.46 -13.37
C ALA A 111 2.89 9.39 -12.39
N PHE A 112 2.01 8.80 -11.56
CA PHE A 112 2.39 7.68 -10.69
C PHE A 112 2.88 6.47 -11.48
N ALA A 113 2.13 6.06 -12.51
CA ALA A 113 2.50 4.92 -13.33
C ALA A 113 3.84 5.16 -14.03
N ASP A 114 4.09 6.37 -14.53
CA ASP A 114 5.34 6.72 -15.21
C ASP A 114 6.55 6.73 -14.26
N VAL A 115 6.41 7.36 -13.08
CA VAL A 115 7.49 7.47 -12.08
C VAL A 115 7.92 6.09 -11.56
N PHE A 116 6.96 5.21 -11.25
CA PHE A 116 7.23 3.93 -10.60
C PHE A 116 7.45 2.74 -11.54
N ARG A 117 7.17 2.88 -12.85
CA ARG A 117 7.40 1.82 -13.86
C ARG A 117 8.84 1.28 -13.81
N SER A 118 9.81 2.17 -13.60
CA SER A 118 11.23 1.83 -13.60
C SER A 118 11.67 0.99 -12.40
N ALA A 119 10.87 0.92 -11.33
CA ALA A 119 11.17 0.17 -10.11
C ALA A 119 10.65 -1.28 -10.15
N GLY A 120 10.09 -1.75 -11.27
CA GLY A 120 9.40 -3.05 -11.33
C GLY A 120 8.10 -3.06 -10.51
N VAL A 121 7.54 -1.88 -10.26
CA VAL A 121 6.29 -1.66 -9.54
C VAL A 121 5.27 -1.11 -10.53
N GLU A 122 4.13 -1.76 -10.63
CA GLU A 122 2.97 -1.28 -11.38
C GLU A 122 1.99 -0.60 -10.43
N PHE A 123 1.52 0.59 -10.81
CA PHE A 123 0.49 1.32 -10.07
C PHE A 123 -0.87 1.07 -10.72
N ASP A 124 -1.79 0.47 -9.98
CA ASP A 124 -3.17 0.28 -10.40
C ASP A 124 -3.99 1.52 -10.04
N ALA A 125 -4.31 2.32 -11.06
CA ALA A 125 -5.09 3.54 -10.91
C ALA A 125 -6.54 3.30 -10.45
N HIS A 126 -7.11 2.10 -10.62
CA HIS A 126 -8.45 1.78 -10.15
C HIS A 126 -8.50 1.51 -8.65
N THR A 127 -7.45 0.90 -8.10
CA THR A 127 -7.36 0.57 -6.68
C THR A 127 -6.49 1.54 -5.89
N GLY A 128 -5.72 2.40 -6.57
CA GLY A 128 -4.73 3.28 -5.97
C GLY A 128 -3.57 2.51 -5.32
N SER A 129 -3.38 1.25 -5.68
CA SER A 129 -2.43 0.33 -5.04
C SER A 129 -1.22 0.03 -5.92
N PHE A 130 -0.11 -0.30 -5.29
CA PHE A 130 1.13 -0.71 -5.95
C PHE A 130 1.26 -2.24 -5.95
N ALA A 131 1.58 -2.82 -7.10
CA ALA A 131 1.86 -4.24 -7.28
C ALA A 131 3.31 -4.44 -7.75
N LEU A 132 3.99 -5.46 -7.22
CA LEU A 132 5.31 -5.86 -7.70
C LEU A 132 5.14 -6.77 -8.93
N HIS A 133 5.85 -6.48 -10.02
CA HIS A 133 5.81 -7.29 -11.23
C HIS A 133 6.42 -8.67 -10.97
N HIS A 134 5.58 -9.71 -10.94
CA HIS A 134 6.02 -11.10 -10.89
C HIS A 134 5.29 -11.93 -11.94
N GLU A 135 5.51 -11.67 -13.23
CA GLU A 135 4.95 -12.51 -14.30
C GLU A 135 5.73 -13.83 -14.46
N THR A 136 5.50 -14.78 -13.54
CA THR A 136 6.05 -16.15 -13.67
C THR A 136 4.98 -17.23 -13.65
N GLY A 137 3.72 -16.90 -13.29
CA GLY A 137 2.63 -17.85 -13.13
C GLY A 137 1.81 -18.15 -14.40
N GLY A 138 1.82 -17.26 -15.38
CA GLY A 138 0.91 -17.32 -16.53
C GLY A 138 -0.52 -16.88 -16.22
N VAL A 139 -1.42 -17.01 -17.20
CA VAL A 139 -2.80 -16.48 -17.14
C VAL A 139 -3.77 -17.48 -16.51
N VAL A 140 -4.55 -17.07 -15.50
CA VAL A 140 -5.61 -17.86 -14.86
C VAL A 140 -6.94 -17.11 -14.90
N SER A 141 -8.06 -17.81 -14.98
CA SER A 141 -9.40 -17.21 -14.84
C SER A 141 -9.97 -17.53 -13.47
N VAL A 142 -10.67 -16.56 -12.86
CA VAL A 142 -11.30 -16.75 -11.55
C VAL A 142 -12.80 -16.46 -11.66
N ALA A 143 -13.60 -17.35 -11.09
CA ALA A 143 -15.06 -17.24 -11.02
C ALA A 143 -15.54 -17.43 -9.58
N GLY A 144 -16.62 -16.74 -9.22
CA GLY A 144 -17.21 -16.75 -7.89
C GLY A 144 -17.76 -15.37 -7.54
N ASP A 145 -18.06 -15.15 -6.27
CA ASP A 145 -18.68 -13.93 -5.78
C ASP A 145 -18.16 -13.51 -4.40
N GLY A 146 -18.53 -12.28 -4.02
CA GLY A 146 -18.25 -11.72 -2.71
C GLY A 146 -16.78 -11.60 -2.34
N LEU A 147 -16.52 -11.68 -1.03
CA LEU A 147 -15.20 -11.49 -0.44
C LEU A 147 -14.20 -12.58 -0.88
N ALA A 148 -14.69 -13.81 -1.08
CA ALA A 148 -13.86 -14.94 -1.44
C ALA A 148 -13.24 -14.75 -2.84
N LEU A 149 -14.00 -14.22 -3.82
CA LEU A 149 -13.48 -13.87 -5.14
C LEU A 149 -12.33 -12.87 -5.06
N VAL A 150 -12.50 -11.80 -4.27
CA VAL A 150 -11.51 -10.73 -4.12
C VAL A 150 -10.19 -11.28 -3.57
N TRP A 151 -10.24 -12.07 -2.50
CA TRP A 151 -9.02 -12.65 -1.91
C TRP A 151 -8.41 -13.76 -2.76
N THR A 152 -9.21 -14.47 -3.55
CA THR A 152 -8.69 -15.45 -4.52
C THR A 152 -7.87 -14.77 -5.60
N ARG A 153 -8.42 -13.71 -6.21
CA ARG A 153 -7.70 -12.89 -7.19
C ARG A 153 -6.38 -12.37 -6.61
N ARG A 154 -6.44 -11.73 -5.43
CA ARG A 154 -5.27 -11.17 -4.76
C ARG A 154 -4.21 -12.24 -4.42
N ALA A 155 -4.62 -13.43 -4.01
CA ALA A 155 -3.69 -14.52 -3.72
C ALA A 155 -2.96 -15.02 -4.97
N LEU A 156 -3.65 -15.07 -6.12
CA LEU A 156 -3.09 -15.47 -7.41
C LEU A 156 -2.15 -14.40 -7.98
N GLU A 157 -2.54 -13.14 -7.93
CA GLU A 157 -1.68 -12.00 -8.33
C GLU A 157 -0.41 -11.95 -7.47
N ARG A 158 -0.54 -12.08 -6.13
CA ARG A 158 0.61 -12.23 -5.22
C ARG A 158 1.51 -13.41 -5.56
N ALA A 159 0.92 -14.48 -6.11
CA ALA A 159 1.64 -15.67 -6.52
C ALA A 159 2.30 -15.54 -7.90
N GLY A 160 2.05 -14.45 -8.62
CA GLY A 160 2.63 -14.15 -9.94
C GLY A 160 1.77 -14.58 -11.13
N PHE A 161 0.48 -14.87 -10.92
CA PHE A 161 -0.46 -15.21 -12.00
C PHE A 161 -1.21 -13.97 -12.45
N VAL A 162 -1.45 -13.87 -13.77
CA VAL A 162 -2.31 -12.83 -14.36
C VAL A 162 -3.76 -13.31 -14.33
N VAL A 163 -4.65 -12.58 -13.66
CA VAL A 163 -6.07 -12.98 -13.55
C VAL A 163 -6.87 -12.39 -14.71
N ALA A 164 -7.13 -13.20 -15.73
CA ALA A 164 -7.85 -12.78 -16.93
C ALA A 164 -9.35 -12.54 -16.71
N SER A 165 -9.86 -11.56 -17.45
CA SER A 165 -11.29 -11.34 -17.68
C SER A 165 -11.86 -12.40 -18.65
N ASN A 166 -13.17 -12.64 -18.59
CA ASN A 166 -13.85 -13.65 -19.41
C ASN A 166 -13.43 -13.60 -20.90
N GLY A 167 -13.04 -14.74 -21.46
CA GLY A 167 -12.76 -14.91 -22.90
C GLY A 167 -11.29 -15.14 -23.26
N THR A 168 -10.35 -14.90 -22.34
CA THR A 168 -8.91 -15.19 -22.56
C THR A 168 -8.60 -16.66 -22.29
N VAL A 169 -7.70 -17.26 -23.08
CA VAL A 169 -7.20 -18.61 -22.85
C VAL A 169 -6.40 -18.63 -21.54
N SER A 170 -6.95 -19.27 -20.52
CA SER A 170 -6.33 -19.41 -19.20
C SER A 170 -5.75 -20.82 -18.99
N LEU A 171 -4.59 -20.92 -18.34
CA LEU A 171 -3.97 -22.17 -17.90
C LEU A 171 -4.86 -22.98 -16.95
N ALA A 172 -5.63 -22.28 -16.12
CA ALA A 172 -6.57 -22.88 -15.18
C ALA A 172 -7.72 -21.93 -14.90
N LYS A 173 -8.89 -22.50 -14.56
CA LYS A 173 -10.05 -21.79 -14.02
C LYS A 173 -10.21 -22.12 -12.54
N VAL A 174 -10.09 -21.12 -11.68
CA VAL A 174 -10.35 -21.23 -10.24
C VAL A 174 -11.77 -20.77 -9.96
N THR A 175 -12.61 -21.65 -9.44
CA THR A 175 -13.99 -21.32 -9.03
C THR A 175 -14.08 -21.38 -7.51
N VAL A 176 -14.59 -20.33 -6.88
CA VAL A 176 -14.82 -20.30 -5.43
C VAL A 176 -16.30 -20.37 -5.11
N SER A 177 -16.67 -21.29 -4.21
CA SER A 177 -18.04 -21.49 -3.72
C SER A 177 -18.00 -22.03 -2.29
N ASP A 178 -18.81 -21.48 -1.39
CA ASP A 178 -18.95 -21.95 0.00
C ASP A 178 -17.63 -22.15 0.76
N GLY A 179 -16.65 -21.27 0.55
CA GLY A 179 -15.34 -21.35 1.20
C GLY A 179 -14.42 -22.47 0.71
N ARG A 180 -14.76 -23.11 -0.43
CA ARG A 180 -13.91 -24.09 -1.13
C ARG A 180 -13.55 -23.61 -2.52
N TRP A 181 -12.38 -24.03 -2.99
CA TRP A 181 -11.84 -23.65 -4.29
C TRP A 181 -11.74 -24.87 -5.19
N GLN A 182 -12.30 -24.76 -6.38
CA GLN A 182 -12.18 -25.75 -7.44
C GLN A 182 -11.25 -25.23 -8.52
N ILE A 183 -10.22 -25.99 -8.83
CA ILE A 183 -9.22 -25.67 -9.84
C ILE A 183 -9.47 -26.60 -11.02
N ALA A 184 -10.00 -26.05 -12.11
CA ALA A 184 -10.22 -26.77 -13.36
C ALA A 184 -9.07 -26.47 -14.34
N ARG A 185 -8.35 -27.52 -14.75
CA ARG A 185 -7.22 -27.44 -15.70
C ARG A 185 -7.16 -28.67 -16.58
N ALA A 186 -7.05 -28.50 -17.89
CA ALA A 186 -6.89 -29.58 -18.87
C ALA A 186 -7.88 -30.77 -18.69
N GLY A 187 -9.11 -30.49 -18.26
CA GLY A 187 -10.15 -31.50 -18.03
C GLY A 187 -10.17 -32.12 -16.62
N THR A 188 -9.17 -31.85 -15.77
CA THR A 188 -9.15 -32.30 -14.36
C THR A 188 -9.66 -31.18 -13.46
N VAL A 189 -10.50 -31.53 -12.48
CA VAL A 189 -10.97 -30.61 -11.43
C VAL A 189 -10.49 -31.11 -10.08
N THR A 190 -9.70 -30.27 -9.40
CA THR A 190 -9.24 -30.54 -8.03
C THR A 190 -9.94 -29.58 -7.08
N THR A 191 -10.43 -30.08 -5.94
CA THR A 191 -11.03 -29.24 -4.90
C THR A 191 -10.03 -29.09 -3.76
N VAL A 192 -9.88 -27.86 -3.26
CA VAL A 192 -9.03 -27.52 -2.12
C VAL A 192 -9.78 -26.59 -1.17
N ASP A 193 -9.36 -26.61 0.09
CA ASP A 193 -10.05 -25.92 1.18
C ASP A 193 -9.30 -24.65 1.64
N SER A 194 -8.21 -24.26 0.97
CA SER A 194 -7.47 -23.04 1.28
C SER A 194 -6.86 -22.35 0.05
N LEU A 195 -6.72 -21.02 0.12
CA LEU A 195 -6.01 -20.23 -0.90
C LEU A 195 -4.52 -20.58 -0.99
N HIS A 196 -3.92 -21.10 0.09
CA HIS A 196 -2.55 -21.58 0.07
C HIS A 196 -2.43 -22.77 -0.88
N ASP A 197 -3.32 -23.76 -0.75
CA ASP A 197 -3.34 -24.95 -1.59
C ASP A 197 -3.66 -24.62 -3.05
N VAL A 198 -4.51 -23.61 -3.29
CA VAL A 198 -4.76 -23.09 -4.65
C VAL A 198 -3.46 -22.63 -5.30
N VAL A 199 -2.70 -21.79 -4.60
CA VAL A 199 -1.44 -21.25 -5.11
C VAL A 199 -0.40 -22.35 -5.30
N THR A 200 -0.26 -23.26 -4.33
CA THR A 200 0.70 -24.38 -4.38
C THR A 200 0.38 -25.32 -5.55
N ALA A 201 -0.88 -25.72 -5.72
CA ALA A 201 -1.30 -26.58 -6.82
C ALA A 201 -1.06 -25.97 -8.22
N LEU A 202 -1.12 -24.64 -8.33
CA LEU A 202 -0.81 -23.94 -9.57
C LEU A 202 0.71 -23.77 -9.79
N LYS A 203 1.51 -23.58 -8.73
CA LYS A 203 2.96 -23.39 -8.79
C LYS A 203 3.77 -24.68 -8.99
N ASP A 204 3.39 -25.77 -8.33
CA ASP A 204 4.14 -27.04 -8.35
C ASP A 204 4.33 -27.65 -9.75
N ARG A 205 3.57 -27.18 -10.74
CA ARG A 205 3.65 -27.61 -12.13
C ARG A 205 4.18 -26.56 -13.11
N LEU A 206 4.72 -25.46 -12.61
CA LEU A 206 5.57 -24.52 -13.37
C LEU A 206 7.07 -24.82 -13.19
N ALA A 207 7.43 -25.69 -12.24
CA ALA A 207 8.78 -26.21 -12.15
C ALA A 207 9.08 -27.03 -13.43
N PRO A 208 10.16 -26.74 -14.17
CA PRO A 208 10.56 -27.59 -15.29
C PRO A 208 10.78 -29.00 -14.76
N GLU A 209 10.29 -30.00 -15.49
CA GLU A 209 10.66 -31.39 -15.27
C GLU A 209 12.18 -31.44 -15.11
N GLN A 210 12.65 -31.75 -13.90
CA GLN A 210 14.04 -32.07 -13.66
C GLN A 210 14.34 -33.29 -14.53
N THR A 211 14.98 -33.03 -15.67
CA THR A 211 15.49 -34.04 -16.61
C THR A 211 16.67 -34.73 -15.90
N PRO A 212 16.78 -36.07 -15.99
CA PRO A 212 17.33 -36.95 -14.94
C PRO A 212 18.83 -36.82 -14.66
#